data_AF-A0A6J0EDS9-F1
#
_entry.id   AF-A0A6J0EDS9-F1
#
_cell.length_a   1.000
_cell.length_b   1.000
_cell.length_c   1.000
_cell.angle_alpha   90.00
_cell.angle_beta   90.00
_cell.angle_gamma   90.00
#
_symmetry.space_group_name_H-M   'P 1'
#
loop_
_entity.id
_entity.type
_entity.pdbx_description
1 polymer ?
#
loop_
_entity_poly.entity_id
_entity_poly.type
_entity_poly.pdbx_seq_one_letter_code
_entity_poly.pdbx_strand_id
1 'polypeptide(L)'
;MTQQMQNLHLSQSKKHSAPSSPNAAKRLYRNLSEKLKGSHSSFDECYFKTRTDRLSLRKTSVNFQGNEAMFEAVEQQDLDAVQLLLYQYTPEELDLNTPNSEGLTPLDIAIMTNNVPIARILLRTGARESPHFVSRESRAMHLNTLVQEAQDRVSELSAQVENEGFTLDNTEKEKQLKAWEWRYRLYRRMKTGFEHARPPEVPANACLMVTSSTSLTVSFQEPLSVNAAVVTRYKVEWSKSKDFSPLAGEIL
;
A
#
# COMPACT_ATOMS: atom_id res chain seq x y z
N MET A 1 -56.12 57.22 0.83
CA MET A 1 -55.31 57.23 -0.40
C MET A 1 -54.23 56.17 -0.22
N THR A 2 -54.45 54.92 -0.66
CA THR A 2 -53.98 54.35 -1.96
C THR A 2 -52.44 54.38 -2.06
N GLN A 3 -51.67 53.32 -2.32
CA GLN A 3 -51.92 51.96 -2.79
C GLN A 3 -50.61 51.15 -2.57
N GLN A 4 -50.70 49.83 -2.72
CA GLN A 4 -49.67 48.78 -2.52
C GLN A 4 -48.51 48.81 -3.53
N MET A 5 -47.41 48.12 -3.18
CA MET A 5 -46.77 47.11 -4.06
C MET A 5 -46.12 46.00 -3.22
N GLN A 6 -46.19 44.79 -3.75
CA GLN A 6 -46.10 43.49 -3.07
C GLN A 6 -44.68 42.88 -3.07
N ASN A 7 -44.41 42.14 -1.99
CA ASN A 7 -43.69 40.85 -1.85
C ASN A 7 -42.44 40.51 -2.70
N LEU A 8 -41.42 39.98 -2.02
CA LEU A 8 -41.06 38.55 -2.08
C LEU A 8 -40.12 38.16 -0.91
N HIS A 9 -40.54 37.17 -0.13
CA HIS A 9 -39.76 36.49 0.90
C HIS A 9 -38.67 35.60 0.28
N LEU A 10 -37.46 35.60 0.83
CA LEU A 10 -36.63 34.40 0.90
C LEU A 10 -35.84 34.38 2.22
N SER A 11 -36.34 33.57 3.15
CA SER A 11 -35.68 33.18 4.40
C SER A 11 -34.67 32.07 4.13
N GLN A 12 -33.39 32.26 4.44
CA GLN A 12 -32.50 31.14 4.78
C GLN A 12 -31.56 31.51 5.92
N SER A 13 -31.66 30.70 6.97
CA SER A 13 -30.88 30.71 8.20
C SER A 13 -29.43 30.33 7.95
N LYS A 14 -28.52 31.08 8.58
CA LYS A 14 -27.10 30.72 8.71
C LYS A 14 -26.99 29.33 9.34
N LYS A 15 -26.48 28.34 8.60
CA LYS A 15 -25.92 27.10 9.17
C LYS A 15 -24.42 27.08 8.92
N HIS A 16 -23.69 26.93 10.01
CA HIS A 16 -22.25 26.73 10.07
C HIS A 16 -21.82 25.57 9.16
N SER A 17 -20.85 25.82 8.28
CA SER A 17 -20.16 24.78 7.52
C SER A 17 -19.23 24.00 8.44
N ALA A 18 -19.63 22.78 8.81
CA ALA A 18 -18.74 21.80 9.40
C ALA A 18 -17.76 21.25 8.33
N PRO A 19 -16.52 20.89 8.70
CA PRO A 19 -15.57 20.32 7.76
C PRO A 19 -16.04 18.94 7.27
N SER A 20 -15.80 18.67 5.99
CA SER A 20 -16.12 17.38 5.36
C SER A 20 -15.44 16.23 6.11
N SER A 21 -16.25 15.27 6.57
CA SER A 21 -15.79 14.06 7.25
C SER A 21 -14.83 13.25 6.36
N PRO A 22 -13.74 12.67 6.90
CA PRO A 22 -12.78 11.81 6.17
C PRO A 22 -13.44 10.60 5.49
N ASN A 23 -14.68 10.28 5.87
CA ASN A 23 -15.42 9.13 5.38
C ASN A 23 -16.15 9.37 4.03
N ALA A 24 -16.16 10.61 3.53
CA ALA A 24 -16.74 10.92 2.22
C ALA A 24 -15.93 10.29 1.07
N ALA A 25 -14.60 10.29 1.17
CA ALA A 25 -13.72 9.68 0.17
C ALA A 25 -13.93 8.16 0.08
N LYS A 26 -14.00 7.46 1.23
CA LYS A 26 -14.26 6.00 1.27
C LYS A 26 -15.61 5.62 0.64
N ARG A 27 -16.64 6.46 0.79
CA ARG A 27 -17.96 6.23 0.18
C ARG A 27 -17.95 6.43 -1.34
N LEU A 28 -17.17 7.39 -1.84
CA LEU A 28 -17.06 7.62 -3.28
C LEU A 28 -16.33 6.48 -3.99
N TYR A 29 -15.27 5.93 -3.40
CA TYR A 29 -14.56 4.77 -3.95
C TYR A 29 -15.39 3.47 -3.96
N ARG A 30 -16.18 3.23 -2.91
CA ARG A 30 -17.06 2.05 -2.82
C ARG A 30 -18.12 2.01 -3.92
N ASN A 31 -18.74 3.15 -4.22
CA ASN A 31 -19.80 3.25 -5.23
C ASN A 31 -19.29 3.14 -6.68
N LEU A 32 -18.01 3.44 -6.92
CA LEU A 32 -17.38 3.15 -8.21
C LEU A 32 -17.05 1.66 -8.37
N SER A 33 -16.63 1.01 -7.28
CA SER A 33 -16.19 -0.39 -7.29
C SER A 33 -17.34 -1.40 -7.49
N GLU A 34 -18.55 -1.12 -6.99
CA GLU A 34 -19.68 -2.05 -7.12
C GLU A 34 -20.30 -2.06 -8.52
N LYS A 35 -20.12 -1.00 -9.31
CA LYS A 35 -20.76 -0.88 -10.64
C LYS A 35 -20.01 -1.62 -11.76
N LEU A 36 -18.89 -2.27 -11.46
CA LEU A 36 -18.01 -2.94 -12.43
C LEU A 36 -17.89 -4.46 -12.25
N LYS A 37 -18.48 -5.07 -11.22
CA LYS A 37 -18.50 -6.55 -11.09
C LYS A 37 -19.68 -7.14 -11.85
N GLY A 38 -19.47 -7.32 -13.15
CA GLY A 38 -20.31 -8.14 -14.01
C GLY A 38 -19.45 -8.94 -14.99
N SER A 39 -19.40 -10.26 -14.76
CA SER A 39 -19.02 -11.36 -15.67
C SER A 39 -17.77 -12.17 -15.32
N HIS A 40 -18.04 -13.48 -15.22
CA HIS A 40 -17.15 -14.63 -15.11
C HIS A 40 -16.06 -14.69 -16.19
N SER A 41 -14.88 -15.19 -15.83
CA SER A 41 -14.14 -16.24 -16.56
C SER A 41 -13.00 -16.74 -15.66
N SER A 42 -13.11 -17.94 -15.11
CA SER A 42 -12.53 -19.15 -15.71
C SER A 42 -11.01 -19.06 -15.84
N PHE A 43 -10.34 -19.69 -14.89
CA PHE A 43 -8.92 -20.04 -14.89
C PHE A 43 -8.69 -21.08 -15.99
N ASP A 44 -8.28 -20.62 -17.16
CA ASP A 44 -7.46 -21.31 -18.15
C ASP A 44 -7.26 -20.35 -19.35
N GLU A 45 -6.07 -20.34 -19.95
CA GLU A 45 -5.64 -19.50 -21.09
C GLU A 45 -5.21 -18.05 -20.82
N CYS A 46 -3.97 -17.88 -20.33
CA CYS A 46 -3.13 -16.75 -20.73
C CYS A 46 -1.67 -17.19 -20.92
N TYR A 47 -1.46 -18.26 -21.71
CA TYR A 47 -0.18 -18.48 -22.36
C TYR A 47 -0.22 -17.76 -23.72
N PHE A 48 0.83 -16.99 -23.99
CA PHE A 48 1.12 -16.29 -25.25
C PHE A 48 0.34 -15.00 -25.56
N LYS A 49 1.01 -13.86 -25.38
CA LYS A 49 1.03 -12.85 -26.46
C LYS A 49 2.28 -11.97 -26.42
N THR A 50 3.07 -12.11 -27.48
CA THR A 50 4.16 -11.21 -27.88
C THR A 50 3.65 -9.78 -28.13
N ARG A 51 4.48 -8.81 -27.74
CA ARG A 51 4.34 -7.35 -28.01
C ARG A 51 3.96 -7.06 -29.46
N THR A 52 2.94 -6.22 -29.66
CA THR A 52 2.99 -4.92 -30.38
C THR A 52 1.59 -4.30 -30.51
N ASP A 53 1.50 -3.00 -30.22
CA ASP A 53 0.50 -2.02 -30.67
C ASP A 53 -1.01 -2.34 -30.65
N ARG A 54 -1.70 -1.88 -29.58
CA ARG A 54 -3.04 -1.23 -29.66
C ARG A 54 -3.22 -0.27 -28.48
N LEU A 55 -2.82 0.98 -28.70
CA LEU A 55 -2.61 2.02 -27.70
C LEU A 55 -3.92 2.72 -27.27
N SER A 56 -4.06 2.86 -25.95
CA SER A 56 -4.81 3.88 -25.18
C SER A 56 -6.06 3.46 -24.40
N LEU A 57 -7.00 2.65 -24.92
CA LEU A 57 -8.19 2.23 -24.13
C LEU A 57 -8.04 0.87 -23.42
N ARG A 58 -7.11 0.02 -23.87
CA ARG A 58 -6.77 -1.25 -23.19
C ARG A 58 -5.69 -1.10 -22.13
N LYS A 59 -4.94 0.01 -22.13
CA LYS A 59 -3.81 0.22 -21.20
C LYS A 59 -4.25 0.31 -19.76
N THR A 60 -5.38 0.95 -19.45
CA THR A 60 -5.87 1.09 -18.08
C THR A 60 -6.31 -0.24 -17.46
N SER A 61 -6.94 -1.11 -18.25
CA SER A 61 -7.37 -2.44 -17.78
C SER A 61 -6.19 -3.40 -17.57
N VAL A 62 -5.17 -3.34 -18.44
CA VAL A 62 -3.96 -4.16 -18.31
C VAL A 62 -3.12 -3.71 -17.10
N ASN A 63 -2.98 -2.40 -16.90
CA ASN A 63 -2.30 -1.86 -15.71
C ASN A 63 -3.03 -2.23 -14.42
N PHE A 64 -4.37 -2.23 -14.42
CA PHE A 64 -5.16 -2.64 -13.26
C PHE A 64 -4.91 -4.11 -12.88
N GLN A 65 -4.89 -5.01 -13.87
CA GLN A 65 -4.60 -6.44 -13.66
C GLN A 65 -3.17 -6.67 -13.18
N GLY A 66 -2.18 -5.99 -13.77
CA GLY A 66 -0.78 -6.10 -13.35
C GLY A 66 -0.56 -5.63 -11.91
N ASN A 67 -1.19 -4.51 -11.52
CA ASN A 67 -1.11 -3.99 -10.17
C ASN A 67 -1.77 -4.95 -9.16
N GLU A 68 -2.96 -5.47 -9.46
CA GLU A 68 -3.65 -6.46 -8.60
C GLU A 68 -2.81 -7.73 -8.42
N ALA A 69 -2.24 -8.26 -9.51
CA ALA A 69 -1.35 -9.41 -9.46
C ALA A 69 -0.06 -9.14 -8.65
N MET A 70 0.48 -7.91 -8.71
CA MET A 70 1.63 -7.53 -7.90
C MET A 70 1.28 -7.48 -6.41
N PHE A 71 0.11 -6.94 -6.05
CA PHE A 71 -0.36 -6.99 -4.67
C PHE A 71 -0.52 -8.44 -4.20
N GLU A 72 -1.19 -9.29 -4.97
CA GLU A 72 -1.38 -10.70 -4.63
C GLU A 72 -0.03 -11.42 -4.42
N ALA A 73 0.92 -11.29 -5.36
CA ALA A 73 2.23 -11.90 -5.25
C ALA A 73 2.99 -11.48 -3.98
N VAL A 74 2.94 -10.18 -3.65
CA VAL A 74 3.57 -9.65 -2.43
C VAL A 74 2.88 -10.13 -1.16
N GLU A 75 1.55 -10.14 -1.13
CA GLU A 75 0.78 -10.62 0.01
C GLU A 75 0.99 -12.13 0.25
N GLN A 76 1.10 -12.93 -0.81
CA GLN A 76 1.45 -14.36 -0.76
C GLN A 76 2.93 -14.63 -0.46
N GLN A 77 3.77 -13.59 -0.43
CA GLN A 77 5.22 -13.70 -0.25
C GLN A 77 5.92 -14.51 -1.34
N ASP A 78 5.35 -14.49 -2.55
CA ASP A 78 5.88 -15.19 -3.71
C ASP A 78 6.92 -14.31 -4.42
N LEU A 79 8.19 -14.56 -4.09
CA LEU A 79 9.32 -13.83 -4.66
C LEU A 79 9.43 -14.04 -6.19
N ASP A 80 9.13 -15.24 -6.66
CA ASP A 80 9.27 -15.61 -8.07
C ASP A 80 8.19 -14.93 -8.91
N ALA A 81 6.95 -14.91 -8.42
CA ALA A 81 5.87 -14.16 -9.05
C ALA A 81 6.16 -12.65 -9.10
N VAL A 82 6.70 -12.06 -8.02
CA VAL A 82 7.12 -10.65 -8.02
C VAL A 82 8.19 -10.40 -9.09
N GLN A 83 9.21 -11.25 -9.17
CA GLN A 83 10.27 -11.12 -10.18
C GLN A 83 9.72 -11.26 -11.61
N LEU A 84 8.81 -12.22 -11.82
CA LEU A 84 8.18 -12.45 -13.12
C LEU A 84 7.38 -11.22 -13.57
N LEU A 85 6.56 -10.64 -12.68
CA LEU A 85 5.78 -9.44 -12.99
C LEU A 85 6.69 -8.24 -13.32
N LEU A 86 7.76 -8.03 -12.54
CA LEU A 86 8.73 -6.96 -12.80
C LEU A 86 9.51 -7.17 -14.11
N TYR A 87 9.67 -8.41 -14.56
CA TYR A 87 10.26 -8.73 -15.86
C TYR A 87 9.29 -8.52 -17.03
N GLN A 88 8.00 -8.85 -16.82
CA GLN A 88 6.98 -8.80 -17.87
C GLN A 88 6.50 -7.38 -18.18
N TYR A 89 6.37 -6.53 -17.17
CA TYR A 89 5.80 -5.19 -17.31
C TYR A 89 6.89 -4.11 -17.29
N THR A 90 6.70 -3.03 -18.06
CA THR A 90 7.58 -1.87 -17.94
C THR A 90 7.22 -1.04 -16.69
N PRO A 91 8.14 -0.20 -16.18
CA PRO A 91 7.85 0.69 -15.04
C PRO A 91 6.67 1.65 -15.26
N GLU A 92 6.32 1.96 -16.51
CA GLU A 92 5.16 2.78 -16.86
C GLU A 92 3.84 1.99 -16.89
N GLU A 93 3.91 0.66 -17.02
CA GLU A 93 2.76 -0.25 -17.07
C GLU A 93 2.41 -0.79 -15.68
N LEU A 94 3.40 -0.93 -14.81
CA LEU A 94 3.26 -1.47 -13.46
C LEU A 94 3.60 -0.41 -12.41
N ASP A 95 2.57 0.16 -11.80
CA ASP A 95 2.73 1.21 -10.78
C ASP A 95 2.85 0.60 -9.37
N LEU A 96 4.04 0.73 -8.80
CA LEU A 96 4.36 0.24 -7.45
C LEU A 96 4.04 1.24 -6.33
N ASN A 97 3.61 2.46 -6.66
CA ASN A 97 3.47 3.56 -5.71
C ASN A 97 2.03 3.99 -5.47
N THR A 98 1.07 3.55 -6.31
CA THR A 98 -0.36 3.73 -6.03
C THR A 98 -0.81 2.76 -4.94
N PRO A 99 -1.35 3.24 -3.80
CA PRO A 99 -1.84 2.36 -2.76
C PRO A 99 -3.11 1.60 -3.18
N ASN A 100 -3.31 0.42 -2.63
CA ASN A 100 -4.54 -0.37 -2.79
C ASN A 100 -5.73 0.24 -2.03
N SER A 101 -6.87 -0.49 -2.00
CA SER A 101 -8.08 -0.09 -1.26
C SER A 101 -7.87 0.12 0.24
N GLU A 102 -6.82 -0.46 0.81
CA GLU A 102 -6.45 -0.31 2.22
C GLU A 102 -5.53 0.90 2.45
N GLY A 103 -5.05 1.56 1.40
CA GLY A 103 -4.08 2.65 1.50
C GLY A 103 -2.63 2.17 1.66
N LEU A 104 -2.35 0.90 1.36
CA LEU A 104 -1.04 0.27 1.42
C LEU A 104 -0.42 0.15 0.02
N THR A 105 0.87 0.42 -0.11
CA THR A 105 1.66 0.07 -1.29
C THR A 105 2.18 -1.37 -1.17
N PRO A 106 2.63 -2.01 -2.28
CA PRO A 106 3.29 -3.31 -2.20
C PRO A 106 4.52 -3.29 -1.28
N LEU A 107 5.27 -2.19 -1.27
CA LEU A 107 6.43 -2.04 -0.39
C LEU A 107 6.03 -2.03 1.09
N ASP A 108 4.92 -1.36 1.46
CA ASP A 108 4.44 -1.35 2.85
C ASP A 108 4.13 -2.77 3.35
N ILE A 109 3.49 -3.61 2.52
CA ILE A 109 3.16 -4.99 2.85
C ILE A 109 4.44 -5.82 3.02
N ALA A 110 5.39 -5.70 2.10
CA ALA A 110 6.66 -6.41 2.18
C ALA A 110 7.46 -6.05 3.44
N ILE A 111 7.50 -4.76 3.82
CA ILE A 111 8.16 -4.29 5.04
C ILE A 111 7.45 -4.83 6.28
N MET A 112 6.13 -4.66 6.38
CA MET A 112 5.39 -5.04 7.59
C MET A 112 5.30 -6.55 7.79
N THR A 113 5.38 -7.33 6.72
CA THR A 113 5.49 -8.80 6.82
C THR A 113 6.92 -9.30 7.00
N ASN A 114 7.89 -8.37 7.10
CA ASN A 114 9.33 -8.60 7.22
C ASN A 114 9.91 -9.50 6.12
N ASN A 115 9.42 -9.33 4.87
CA ASN A 115 9.96 -10.03 3.70
C ASN A 115 11.07 -9.21 3.05
N VAL A 116 12.29 -9.34 3.59
CA VAL A 116 13.48 -8.60 3.15
C VAL A 116 13.78 -8.79 1.64
N PRO A 117 13.76 -10.01 1.07
CA PRO A 117 14.01 -10.19 -0.36
C PRO A 117 13.06 -9.40 -1.26
N ILE A 118 11.74 -9.50 -1.01
CA ILE A 118 10.74 -8.77 -1.79
C ILE A 118 10.90 -7.26 -1.60
N ALA A 119 11.05 -6.80 -0.35
CA ALA A 119 11.20 -5.38 -0.07
C ALA A 119 12.45 -4.78 -0.76
N ARG A 120 13.58 -5.51 -0.78
CA ARG A 120 14.79 -5.07 -1.51
C ARG A 120 14.57 -4.95 -3.01
N ILE A 121 13.87 -5.90 -3.62
CA ILE A 121 13.58 -5.84 -5.06
C ILE A 121 12.69 -4.64 -5.36
N LEU A 122 11.60 -4.45 -4.59
CA LEU A 122 10.69 -3.31 -4.74
C LEU A 122 11.42 -1.96 -4.56
N LEU A 123 12.31 -1.86 -3.57
CA LEU A 123 13.13 -0.65 -3.37
C LEU A 123 14.05 -0.38 -4.57
N ARG A 124 14.70 -1.41 -5.13
CA ARG A 124 15.56 -1.29 -6.31
C ARG A 124 14.78 -0.88 -7.56
N THR A 125 13.51 -1.25 -7.65
CA THR A 125 12.63 -0.85 -8.75
C THR A 125 11.92 0.49 -8.50
N GLY A 126 12.31 1.22 -7.46
CA GLY A 126 11.81 2.58 -7.19
C GLY A 126 10.47 2.64 -6.48
N ALA A 127 10.01 1.54 -5.87
CA ALA A 127 8.84 1.57 -5.00
C ALA A 127 9.09 2.42 -3.75
N ARG A 128 8.04 3.07 -3.26
CA ARG A 128 8.07 3.99 -2.13
C ARG A 128 6.96 3.62 -1.16
N GLU A 129 7.22 3.89 0.13
CA GLU A 129 6.23 3.73 1.18
C GLU A 129 5.02 4.65 0.94
N SER A 130 3.84 4.24 1.41
CA SER A 130 2.61 5.03 1.27
C SER A 130 2.74 6.39 1.96
N PRO A 131 2.32 7.49 1.30
CA PRO A 131 2.36 8.82 1.89
C PRO A 131 1.28 9.03 2.96
N HIS A 132 0.33 8.11 3.11
CA HIS A 132 -0.81 8.25 4.02
C HIS A 132 -0.43 8.10 5.50
N PHE A 133 0.70 7.46 5.80
CA PHE A 133 1.12 7.15 7.16
C PHE A 133 2.25 8.08 7.61
N VAL A 134 1.86 9.30 8.00
CA VAL A 134 2.80 10.36 8.41
C VAL A 134 3.43 10.09 9.77
N SER A 135 2.79 9.27 10.62
CA SER A 135 3.30 8.92 11.95
C SER A 135 3.22 7.43 12.26
N ARG A 136 4.06 6.97 13.19
CA ARG A 136 4.05 5.58 13.68
C ARG A 136 2.70 5.21 14.30
N GLU A 137 2.09 6.15 15.02
CA GLU A 137 0.79 5.97 15.68
C GLU A 137 -0.34 5.82 14.66
N SER A 138 -0.32 6.62 13.58
CA SER A 138 -1.31 6.52 12.50
C SER A 138 -1.26 5.15 11.81
N ARG A 139 -0.05 4.63 11.56
CA ARG A 139 0.17 3.31 10.97
C ARG A 139 -0.29 2.19 11.93
N ALA A 140 0.03 2.32 13.22
CA ALA A 140 -0.41 1.36 14.25
C ALA A 140 -1.94 1.29 14.37
N MET A 141 -2.61 2.46 14.40
CA MET A 141 -4.07 2.54 14.45
C MET A 141 -4.69 1.90 13.21
N HIS A 142 -4.16 2.20 12.03
CA HIS A 142 -4.65 1.62 10.78
C HIS A 142 -4.53 0.08 10.76
N LEU A 143 -3.38 -0.48 11.17
CA LEU A 143 -3.20 -1.93 11.27
C LEU A 143 -4.18 -2.58 12.26
N ASN A 144 -4.45 -1.93 13.39
CA ASN A 144 -5.46 -2.39 14.33
C ASN A 144 -6.86 -2.42 13.70
N THR A 145 -7.22 -1.39 12.94
CA THR A 145 -8.49 -1.35 12.20
C THR A 145 -8.58 -2.48 11.18
N LEU A 146 -7.54 -2.72 10.38
CA LEU A 146 -7.52 -3.80 9.39
C LEU A 146 -7.68 -5.18 10.05
N VAL A 147 -6.95 -5.44 11.13
CA VAL A 147 -7.05 -6.71 11.88
C VAL A 147 -8.46 -6.89 12.44
N GLN A 148 -9.06 -5.84 13.02
CA GLN A 148 -10.41 -5.91 13.58
C GLN A 148 -11.46 -6.13 12.49
N GLU A 149 -11.42 -5.35 11.40
CA GLU A 149 -12.36 -5.49 10.29
C GLU A 149 -12.30 -6.88 9.67
N ALA A 150 -11.10 -7.44 9.47
CA ALA A 150 -10.96 -8.80 8.96
C ALA A 150 -11.47 -9.86 9.96
N GLN A 151 -11.25 -9.68 11.27
CA GLN A 151 -11.79 -10.58 12.29
C GLN A 151 -13.33 -10.57 12.30
N ASP A 152 -13.92 -9.39 12.24
CA ASP A 152 -15.38 -9.23 12.24
C ASP A 152 -15.98 -9.91 11.01
N ARG A 153 -15.36 -9.76 9.83
CA ARG A 153 -15.77 -10.45 8.60
C ARG A 153 -15.66 -11.97 8.67
N VAL A 154 -14.58 -12.49 9.23
CA VAL A 154 -14.42 -13.94 9.45
C VAL A 154 -15.53 -14.45 10.36
N SER A 155 -15.83 -13.74 11.45
CA SER A 155 -16.83 -14.14 12.44
C SER A 155 -18.26 -14.09 11.87
N GLU A 156 -18.56 -13.08 11.06
CA GLU A 156 -19.84 -12.93 10.34
C GLU A 156 -20.04 -14.07 9.34
N LEU A 157 -19.04 -14.33 8.48
CA LEU A 157 -19.12 -15.38 7.46
C LEU A 157 -19.15 -16.78 8.06
N SER A 158 -18.40 -17.03 9.14
CA SER A 158 -18.44 -18.34 9.81
C SER A 158 -19.82 -18.63 10.38
N ALA A 159 -20.47 -17.64 11.01
CA ALA A 159 -21.82 -17.78 11.52
C ALA A 159 -22.85 -18.01 10.39
N GLN A 160 -22.67 -17.40 9.21
CA GLN A 160 -23.56 -17.64 8.07
C GLN A 160 -23.41 -19.06 7.51
N VAL A 161 -22.17 -19.55 7.36
CA VAL A 161 -21.88 -20.91 6.87
C VAL A 161 -22.37 -21.98 7.85
N GLU A 162 -22.29 -21.75 9.16
CA GLU A 162 -22.81 -22.70 10.16
C GLU A 162 -24.35 -22.80 10.16
N ASN A 163 -25.05 -21.73 9.78
CA ASN A 163 -26.50 -21.64 9.83
C ASN A 163 -27.20 -22.09 8.52
N GLU A 164 -26.48 -22.10 7.40
CA GLU A 164 -27.05 -22.44 6.08
C GLU A 164 -26.57 -23.82 5.60
N GLY A 165 -27.50 -24.68 5.19
CA GLY A 165 -27.16 -26.01 4.65
C GLY A 165 -26.47 -25.97 3.28
N PHE A 166 -26.16 -27.16 2.71
CA PHE A 166 -25.48 -27.30 1.41
C PHE A 166 -26.31 -26.70 0.26
N THR A 167 -25.99 -25.47 -0.13
CA THR A 167 -26.48 -24.78 -1.34
C THR A 167 -25.29 -24.24 -2.13
N LEU A 168 -25.49 -23.88 -3.41
CA LEU A 168 -24.43 -23.26 -4.22
C LEU A 168 -23.94 -21.92 -3.62
N ASP A 169 -24.83 -21.19 -2.94
CA ASP A 169 -24.51 -19.96 -2.19
C ASP A 169 -23.58 -20.25 -1.00
N ASN A 170 -23.75 -21.41 -0.35
CA ASN A 170 -22.87 -21.84 0.73
C ASN A 170 -21.43 -22.09 0.24
N THR A 171 -21.23 -22.65 -0.96
CA THR A 171 -19.88 -22.86 -1.52
C THR A 171 -19.15 -21.53 -1.80
N GLU A 172 -19.87 -20.48 -2.20
CA GLU A 172 -19.29 -19.15 -2.41
C GLU A 172 -18.96 -18.47 -1.07
N LYS A 173 -19.86 -18.56 -0.08
CA LYS A 173 -19.60 -18.08 1.28
C LYS A 173 -18.40 -18.77 1.92
N GLU A 174 -18.23 -20.08 1.72
CA GLU A 174 -17.05 -20.83 2.18
C GLU A 174 -15.75 -20.32 1.53
N LYS A 175 -15.76 -19.98 0.23
CA LYS A 175 -14.59 -19.39 -0.43
C LYS A 175 -14.27 -18.02 0.13
N GLN A 176 -15.29 -17.18 0.33
CA GLN A 176 -15.14 -15.86 0.93
C GLN A 176 -14.60 -15.96 2.35
N LEU A 177 -15.08 -16.92 3.15
CA LEU A 177 -14.59 -17.18 4.49
C LEU A 177 -13.09 -17.52 4.46
N LYS A 178 -12.66 -18.46 3.60
CA LYS A 178 -11.24 -18.80 3.45
C LYS A 178 -10.37 -17.61 3.02
N ALA A 179 -10.88 -16.77 2.12
CA ALA A 179 -10.19 -15.56 1.68
C ALA A 179 -10.03 -14.56 2.84
N TRP A 180 -11.08 -14.34 3.63
CA TRP A 180 -11.04 -13.45 4.79
C TRP A 180 -10.19 -14.00 5.94
N GLU A 181 -10.19 -15.31 6.18
CA GLU A 181 -9.29 -15.96 7.14
C GLU A 181 -7.82 -15.75 6.76
N TRP A 182 -7.50 -15.90 5.48
CA TRP A 182 -6.16 -15.63 4.98
C TRP A 182 -5.79 -14.15 5.14
N ARG A 183 -6.68 -13.23 4.77
CA ARG A 183 -6.46 -11.78 4.90
C ARG A 183 -6.28 -11.36 6.38
N TYR A 184 -7.04 -11.96 7.28
CA TYR A 184 -6.89 -11.80 8.72
C TYR A 184 -5.50 -12.26 9.20
N ARG A 185 -5.03 -13.45 8.76
CA ARG A 185 -3.67 -13.93 9.08
C ARG A 185 -2.59 -12.98 8.56
N LEU A 186 -2.74 -12.49 7.33
CA LEU A 186 -1.83 -11.52 6.73
C LEU A 186 -1.75 -10.23 7.57
N TYR A 187 -2.88 -9.62 7.90
CA TYR A 187 -2.93 -8.39 8.69
C TYR A 187 -2.37 -8.57 10.10
N ARG A 188 -2.61 -9.73 10.73
CA ARG A 188 -1.97 -10.06 12.01
C ARG A 188 -0.46 -10.14 11.88
N ARG A 189 0.05 -10.80 10.84
CA ARG A 189 1.49 -10.88 10.58
C ARG A 189 2.09 -9.50 10.36
N MET A 190 1.42 -8.65 9.57
CA MET A 190 1.83 -7.26 9.33
C MET A 190 1.90 -6.47 10.65
N LYS A 191 0.86 -6.55 11.47
CA LYS A 191 0.82 -5.90 12.79
C LYS A 191 1.96 -6.38 13.67
N THR A 192 2.17 -7.69 13.77
CA THR A 192 3.26 -8.27 14.56
C THR A 192 4.63 -7.80 14.04
N GLY A 193 4.89 -7.84 12.74
CA GLY A 193 6.16 -7.37 12.17
C GLY A 193 6.40 -5.88 12.45
N PHE A 194 5.36 -5.05 12.31
CA PHE A 194 5.42 -3.63 12.63
C PHE A 194 5.69 -3.35 14.13
N GLU A 195 5.08 -4.10 15.04
CA GLU A 195 5.26 -3.93 16.49
C GLU A 195 6.67 -4.36 16.96
N HIS A 196 7.24 -5.39 16.32
CA HIS A 196 8.56 -5.92 16.67
C HIS A 196 9.70 -5.17 15.99
N ALA A 197 9.45 -4.49 14.88
CA ALA A 197 10.46 -3.69 14.18
C ALA A 197 11.02 -2.59 15.09
N ARG A 198 12.35 -2.54 15.20
CA ARG A 198 13.08 -1.47 15.89
C ARG A 198 13.97 -0.71 14.89
N PRO A 199 14.44 0.49 15.24
CA PRO A 199 15.46 1.15 14.45
C PRO A 199 16.64 0.20 14.16
N PRO A 200 17.11 0.12 12.90
CA PRO A 200 18.33 -0.61 12.57
C PRO A 200 19.52 -0.08 13.38
N GLU A 201 20.54 -0.92 13.56
CA GLU A 201 21.81 -0.46 14.12
C GLU A 201 22.53 0.50 13.16
N VAL A 202 23.65 1.06 13.61
CA VAL A 202 24.49 1.91 12.75
C VAL A 202 25.05 1.11 11.57
N PRO A 203 25.19 1.73 10.38
CA PRO A 203 25.83 1.09 9.24
C PRO A 203 27.25 0.62 9.58
N ALA A 204 27.63 -0.55 9.09
CA ALA A 204 28.97 -1.10 9.31
C ALA A 204 29.96 -0.52 8.29
N ASN A 205 31.26 -0.51 8.63
CA ASN A 205 32.35 -0.18 7.70
C ASN A 205 32.17 1.17 6.97
N ALA A 206 31.66 2.18 7.67
CA ALA A 206 31.51 3.53 7.13
C ALA A 206 32.89 4.16 6.88
N CYS A 207 33.19 4.49 5.62
CA CYS A 207 34.44 5.08 5.18
C CYS A 207 34.18 6.27 4.27
N LEU A 208 34.93 7.35 4.49
CA LEU A 208 34.95 8.55 3.67
C LEU A 208 36.28 8.61 2.90
N MET A 209 36.20 8.78 1.58
CA MET A 209 37.37 8.88 0.71
C MET A 209 37.31 10.16 -0.13
N VAL A 210 38.47 10.78 -0.36
CA VAL A 210 38.61 11.86 -1.34
C VAL A 210 38.74 11.22 -2.72
N THR A 211 37.76 11.44 -3.59
CA THR A 211 37.76 10.87 -4.95
C THR A 211 38.11 11.89 -6.02
N SER A 212 37.96 13.19 -5.75
CA SER A 212 38.46 14.26 -6.61
C SER A 212 38.77 15.52 -5.81
N SER A 213 39.24 16.58 -6.47
CA SER A 213 39.39 17.91 -5.86
C SER A 213 38.07 18.55 -5.40
N THR A 214 36.93 18.02 -5.86
CA THR A 214 35.58 18.55 -5.59
C THR A 214 34.60 17.49 -5.11
N SER A 215 35.04 16.26 -4.84
CA SER A 215 34.16 15.13 -4.55
C SER A 215 34.71 14.23 -3.45
N LEU A 216 33.79 13.81 -2.58
CA LEU A 216 34.01 12.81 -1.56
C LEU A 216 33.09 11.63 -1.84
N THR A 217 33.56 10.43 -1.55
CA THR A 217 32.76 9.20 -1.64
C THR A 217 32.62 8.60 -0.25
N VAL A 218 31.37 8.37 0.14
CA VAL A 218 31.02 7.64 1.35
C VAL A 218 30.68 6.21 0.95
N SER A 219 31.31 5.25 1.59
CA SER A 219 30.99 3.82 1.46
C SER A 219 30.64 3.26 2.83
N PHE A 220 29.68 2.35 2.88
CA PHE A 220 29.23 1.69 4.10
C PHE A 220 28.59 0.35 3.73
N GLN A 221 28.38 -0.48 4.73
CA GLN A 221 27.67 -1.74 4.64
C GLN A 221 26.42 -1.67 5.51
N GLU A 222 25.44 -2.51 5.18
CA GLU A 222 24.22 -2.62 5.97
C GLU A 222 24.52 -3.01 7.42
N PRO A 223 23.72 -2.54 8.40
CA PRO A 223 23.93 -2.88 9.80
C PRO A 223 23.96 -4.40 10.01
N LEU A 224 24.82 -4.85 10.93
CA LEU A 224 24.96 -6.27 11.25
C LEU A 224 23.67 -6.84 11.86
N SER A 225 22.92 -6.00 12.58
CA SER A 225 21.56 -6.29 13.03
C SER A 225 20.59 -5.21 12.55
N VAL A 226 19.53 -5.64 11.87
CA VAL A 226 18.43 -4.77 11.41
C VAL A 226 17.20 -4.86 12.32
N ASN A 227 17.30 -5.56 13.46
CA ASN A 227 16.29 -5.64 14.52
C ASN A 227 14.86 -5.93 14.02
N ALA A 228 14.72 -6.97 13.21
CA ALA A 228 13.47 -7.39 12.57
C ALA A 228 12.78 -6.30 11.72
N ALA A 229 13.55 -5.31 11.27
CA ALA A 229 13.11 -4.30 10.31
C ALA A 229 13.76 -4.52 8.93
N VAL A 230 13.21 -3.85 7.93
CA VAL A 230 13.81 -3.72 6.60
C VAL A 230 14.47 -2.35 6.52
N VAL A 231 15.75 -2.29 6.15
CA VAL A 231 16.41 -1.01 5.87
C VAL A 231 15.91 -0.47 4.54
N THR A 232 15.18 0.65 4.59
CA THR A 232 14.58 1.25 3.39
C THR A 232 15.46 2.33 2.75
N ARG A 233 16.19 3.09 3.57
CA ARG A 233 17.00 4.24 3.13
C ARG A 233 18.18 4.47 4.07
N TYR A 234 19.19 5.18 3.57
CA TYR A 234 20.32 5.68 4.37
C TYR A 234 20.38 7.19 4.24
N LYS A 235 20.42 7.89 5.38
CA LYS A 235 20.66 9.34 5.40
C LYS A 235 22.14 9.58 5.67
N VAL A 236 22.79 10.36 4.81
CA VAL A 236 24.16 10.82 5.01
C VAL A 236 24.14 12.33 5.23
N GLU A 237 24.65 12.76 6.38
CA GLU A 237 24.71 14.16 6.79
C GLU A 237 26.17 14.56 6.99
N TRP A 238 26.53 15.81 6.66
CA TRP A 238 27.90 16.29 6.83
C TRP A 238 27.93 17.71 7.39
N SER A 239 29.03 18.03 8.07
CA SER A 239 29.32 19.35 8.63
C SER A 239 30.78 19.71 8.38
N LYS A 240 31.07 21.02 8.37
CA LYS A 240 32.45 21.55 8.37
C LYS A 240 33.00 21.71 9.79
N SER A 241 32.15 21.58 10.81
CA SER A 241 32.51 21.72 12.21
C SER A 241 32.79 20.35 12.84
N LYS A 242 33.72 20.31 13.80
CA LYS A 242 34.14 19.08 14.51
C LYS A 242 33.06 18.48 15.41
N ASP A 243 32.07 19.27 15.80
CA ASP A 243 30.91 18.91 16.61
C ASP A 243 29.70 18.50 15.74
N PHE A 244 29.89 18.43 14.43
CA PHE A 244 28.85 18.16 13.45
C PHE A 244 27.69 19.17 13.46
N SER A 245 27.94 20.39 13.96
CA SER A 245 26.95 21.45 14.05
C SER A 245 27.51 22.82 13.61
N PRO A 246 26.83 23.58 12.74
CA PRO A 246 25.60 23.23 12.02
C PRO A 246 25.87 22.21 10.89
N LEU A 247 24.81 21.56 10.41
CA LEU A 247 24.89 20.73 9.20
C LEU A 247 25.21 21.62 7.99
N ALA A 248 26.16 21.16 7.17
CA ALA A 248 26.52 21.80 5.91
C ALA A 248 25.74 21.22 4.73
N GLY A 249 25.18 20.02 4.87
CA GLY A 249 24.31 19.38 3.88
C GLY A 249 23.91 17.96 4.27
N GLU A 250 22.98 17.40 3.50
CA GLU A 250 22.47 16.05 3.65
C GLU A 250 22.13 15.43 2.29
N ILE A 251 22.13 14.09 2.23
CA ILE A 251 21.65 13.28 1.10
C ILE A 251 20.90 12.06 1.63
N LEU A 252 19.85 11.64 0.92
CA LEU A 252 18.97 10.50 1.23
C LEU A 252 19.10 9.39 0.20
#